data_AF-A0A4R9JZL4-F1
#
_entry.id   AF-A0A4R9JZL4-F1
#
_cell.length_a   1.000
_cell.length_b   1.000
_cell.length_c   1.000
_cell.angle_alpha   90.00
_cell.angle_beta   90.00
_cell.angle_gamma   90.00
#
_symmetry.space_group_name_H-M   'P 1'
#
loop_
_entity.id
_entity.type
_entity.pdbx_description
1 polymer ?
#
loop_
_entity_poly.entity_id
_entity_poly.type
_entity_poly.pdbx_seq_one_letter_code
_entity_poly.pdbx_strand_id
1 'polypeptide(L)'
;MSYLFRFVFFSFFLLQFHCISFGENLISTKRNPELPPEIRQGKVFLAGHIGDHTKDTEEILKILKRLIDGTVAKDLNFLPDLVSKKEGIYLDLKGNWTKEQLISELSSTENYFRTYFFDRELLAKQKGSNEVRTVRDLFLSSGGVEADFYYESKIACELKLRFRENPKLEKELINPYFIKQDGKWYLFRLF
;
A
#
# COMPACT_ATOMS: atom_id res chain seq x y z
N MET A 1 13.67 71.05 18.76
CA MET A 1 14.48 70.86 17.55
C MET A 1 15.79 70.24 18.01
N SER A 2 15.94 68.92 17.90
CA SER A 2 16.67 68.26 16.78
C SER A 2 18.19 68.36 16.98
N TYR A 3 19.02 67.32 17.09
CA TYR A 3 18.90 65.90 16.74
C TYR A 3 20.07 65.09 17.35
N LEU A 4 19.81 63.80 17.58
CA LEU A 4 20.65 62.61 17.35
C LEU A 4 21.98 62.34 18.09
N PHE A 5 21.98 61.12 18.65
CA PHE A 5 23.03 60.07 18.60
C PHE A 5 24.30 60.23 19.44
N ARG A 6 24.47 59.32 20.41
CA ARG A 6 25.28 58.10 20.21
C ARG A 6 25.12 57.13 21.39
N PHE A 7 24.78 55.89 21.03
CA PHE A 7 24.99 54.67 21.82
C PHE A 7 26.46 54.52 22.23
N VAL A 8 26.74 53.91 23.38
CA VAL A 8 27.52 52.65 23.50
C VAL A 8 27.36 52.08 24.92
N PHE A 9 26.77 50.88 24.95
CA PHE A 9 27.02 49.71 25.80
C PHE A 9 27.71 49.88 27.16
N PHE A 10 27.05 49.38 28.23
CA PHE A 10 27.75 48.49 29.16
C PHE A 10 26.84 47.34 29.62
N SER A 11 27.43 46.16 29.54
CA SER A 11 26.95 44.79 29.74
C SER A 11 26.28 44.53 31.09
N PHE A 12 25.11 43.88 31.07
CA PHE A 12 24.52 43.22 32.23
C PHE A 12 24.36 41.72 31.99
N PHE A 13 24.90 40.98 32.98
CA PHE A 13 24.83 39.57 33.24
C PHE A 13 23.50 38.90 32.87
N LEU A 14 23.55 37.80 32.12
CA LEU A 14 22.50 36.79 32.12
C LEU A 14 23.11 35.42 32.41
N LEU A 15 22.60 34.83 33.49
CA LEU A 15 22.80 33.46 33.93
C LEU A 15 22.44 32.46 32.82
N GLN A 16 23.25 31.42 32.64
CA GLN A 16 22.78 30.17 32.05
C GLN A 16 22.98 29.00 33.00
N PHE A 17 21.86 28.35 33.25
CA PHE A 17 21.63 27.21 34.11
C PHE A 17 22.08 25.91 33.45
N HIS A 18 22.69 25.05 34.27
CA HIS A 18 22.58 23.59 34.32
C HIS A 18 22.37 22.82 33.00
N CYS A 19 23.47 22.21 32.57
CA CYS A 19 23.48 21.08 31.65
C CYS A 19 22.88 19.84 32.37
N ILE A 20 21.63 19.50 32.06
CA ILE A 20 21.05 18.19 32.38
C ILE A 20 21.24 17.32 31.15
N SER A 21 22.22 16.43 31.21
CA SER A 21 22.40 15.35 30.23
C SER A 21 21.21 14.41 30.34
N PHE A 22 20.25 14.55 29.42
CA PHE A 22 19.18 13.56 29.24
C PHE A 22 19.76 12.44 28.38
N GLY A 23 20.06 11.31 29.02
CA GLY A 23 20.47 10.09 28.34
C GLY A 23 19.33 9.58 27.48
N GLU A 24 19.43 9.79 26.16
CA GLU A 24 18.61 9.09 25.20
C GLU A 24 19.02 7.62 25.19
N ASN A 25 18.27 6.80 25.92
CA ASN A 25 18.20 5.37 25.66
C ASN A 25 17.59 5.19 24.27
N LEU A 26 18.46 5.16 23.26
CA LEU A 26 18.17 4.70 21.91
C LEU A 26 17.88 3.20 22.00
N ILE A 27 16.65 2.86 22.38
CA ILE A 27 16.09 1.52 22.18
C ILE A 27 15.94 1.36 20.67
N SER A 28 17.03 0.94 20.04
CA SER A 28 17.00 0.36 18.70
C SER A 28 16.27 -0.97 18.82
N THR A 29 14.93 -0.92 18.77
CA THR A 29 14.11 -2.08 18.47
C THR A 29 14.50 -2.53 17.07
N LYS A 30 15.35 -3.56 16.99
CA LYS A 30 15.40 -4.44 15.81
C LYS A 30 13.97 -4.91 15.55
N ARG A 31 13.25 -4.20 14.67
CA ARG A 31 11.96 -4.66 14.16
C ARG A 31 12.23 -6.00 13.50
N ASN A 32 11.66 -7.08 14.05
CA ASN A 32 11.57 -8.31 13.28
C ASN A 32 10.90 -7.96 11.95
N PRO A 33 11.44 -8.43 10.82
CA PRO A 33 10.79 -8.19 9.53
C PRO A 33 9.38 -8.79 9.61
N GLU A 34 8.38 -7.93 9.45
CA GLU A 34 6.99 -8.37 9.41
C GLU A 34 6.83 -9.25 8.16
N LEU A 35 6.47 -10.51 8.37
CA LEU A 35 6.37 -11.49 7.30
C LEU A 35 5.04 -11.31 6.56
N PRO A 36 5.03 -11.39 5.21
CA PRO A 36 3.79 -11.38 4.47
C PRO A 36 2.93 -12.59 4.84
N PRO A 37 1.59 -12.46 4.85
CA PRO A 37 0.71 -13.57 5.14
C PRO A 37 0.86 -14.67 4.08
N GLU A 38 0.71 -15.93 4.50
CA GLU A 38 0.61 -17.04 3.54
C GLU A 38 -0.65 -16.88 2.68
N ILE A 39 -0.51 -17.08 1.38
CA ILE A 39 -1.60 -16.96 0.40
C ILE A 39 -1.93 -18.33 -0.15
N ARG A 40 -3.21 -18.66 -0.20
CA ARG A 40 -3.73 -19.92 -0.74
C ARG A 40 -4.76 -19.67 -1.84
N GLN A 41 -4.83 -20.59 -2.78
CA GLN A 41 -5.93 -20.66 -3.72
C GLN A 41 -7.19 -21.13 -2.98
N GLY A 42 -8.26 -20.36 -3.10
CA GLY A 42 -9.61 -20.73 -2.67
C GLY A 42 -10.38 -21.41 -3.78
N LYS A 43 -11.68 -21.11 -3.86
CA LYS A 43 -12.58 -21.68 -4.86
C LYS A 43 -12.41 -21.00 -6.22
N VAL A 44 -12.68 -21.74 -7.29
CA VAL A 44 -12.74 -21.20 -8.65
C VAL A 44 -14.20 -21.26 -9.12
N PHE A 45 -14.75 -20.10 -9.48
CA PHE A 45 -16.10 -19.92 -9.97
C PHE A 45 -16.06 -19.50 -11.44
N LEU A 46 -16.89 -20.15 -12.26
CA LEU A 46 -17.04 -19.84 -13.68
C LEU A 46 -18.45 -19.26 -13.91
N ALA A 47 -18.54 -18.04 -14.41
CA ALA A 47 -19.81 -17.36 -14.68
C ALA A 47 -20.52 -17.91 -15.93
N GLY A 48 -20.84 -19.21 -15.92
CA GLY A 48 -21.55 -19.89 -17.01
C GLY A 48 -20.72 -20.19 -18.26
N HIS A 49 -19.39 -19.96 -18.22
CA HIS A 49 -18.49 -20.33 -19.31
C HIS A 49 -17.76 -21.64 -19.04
N ILE A 50 -17.29 -22.26 -20.12
CA ILE A 50 -16.57 -23.53 -20.11
C ILE A 50 -15.13 -23.23 -20.54
N GLY A 51 -14.20 -23.33 -19.60
CA GLY A 51 -12.78 -23.07 -19.80
C GLY A 51 -11.94 -23.71 -18.69
N ASP A 52 -10.81 -24.29 -19.07
CA ASP A 52 -9.78 -24.70 -18.10
C ASP A 52 -8.95 -23.46 -17.74
N HIS A 53 -9.06 -23.05 -16.49
CA HIS A 53 -8.36 -21.89 -15.94
C HIS A 53 -7.23 -22.25 -14.99
N THR A 54 -6.83 -23.52 -14.89
CA THR A 54 -5.82 -23.98 -13.92
C THR A 54 -4.52 -23.17 -14.02
N LYS A 55 -3.99 -23.01 -15.24
CA LYS A 55 -2.76 -22.22 -15.49
C LYS A 55 -2.97 -20.73 -15.25
N ASP A 56 -4.14 -20.21 -15.60
CA ASP A 56 -4.48 -18.80 -15.36
C ASP A 56 -4.55 -18.50 -13.86
N THR A 57 -5.14 -19.41 -13.08
CA THR A 57 -5.26 -19.31 -11.63
C THR A 57 -3.88 -19.33 -10.99
N GLU A 58 -3.00 -20.23 -11.40
CA GLU A 58 -1.61 -20.26 -10.93
C GLU A 58 -0.84 -18.97 -11.24
N GLU A 59 -1.01 -18.40 -12.44
CA GLU A 59 -0.36 -17.14 -12.82
C GLU A 59 -0.89 -15.97 -11.99
N ILE A 60 -2.21 -15.81 -11.89
CA ILE A 60 -2.83 -14.73 -11.11
C ILE A 60 -2.47 -14.87 -9.63
N LEU A 61 -2.41 -16.09 -9.08
CA LEU A 61 -2.01 -16.32 -7.69
C LEU A 61 -0.56 -15.88 -7.44
N LYS A 62 0.36 -16.12 -8.39
CA LYS A 62 1.75 -15.62 -8.31
C LYS A 62 1.80 -14.10 -8.34
N ILE A 63 0.97 -13.46 -9.18
CA ILE A 63 0.87 -12.00 -9.23
C ILE A 63 0.32 -11.45 -7.91
N LEU A 64 -0.76 -12.03 -7.38
CA LEU A 64 -1.33 -11.65 -6.08
C LEU A 64 -0.30 -11.79 -4.96
N LYS A 65 0.47 -12.88 -4.95
CA LYS A 65 1.57 -13.07 -3.99
C LYS A 65 2.58 -11.93 -4.05
N ARG A 66 3.04 -11.59 -5.26
CA ARG A 66 3.97 -10.47 -5.45
C ARG A 66 3.39 -9.15 -4.95
N LEU A 67 2.11 -8.88 -5.20
CA LEU A 67 1.43 -7.66 -4.76
C LEU A 67 1.35 -7.54 -3.24
N ILE A 68 0.99 -8.63 -2.55
CA ILE A 68 0.91 -8.67 -1.08
C ILE A 68 2.30 -8.56 -0.47
N ASP A 69 3.27 -9.33 -0.98
CA ASP A 69 4.66 -9.28 -0.51
C ASP A 69 5.24 -7.85 -0.65
N GLY A 70 5.04 -7.21 -1.81
CA GLY A 70 5.44 -5.83 -2.05
C GLY A 70 4.75 -4.84 -1.11
N THR A 71 3.45 -5.03 -0.84
CA THR A 71 2.70 -4.19 0.09
C THR A 71 3.26 -4.29 1.52
N VAL A 72 3.56 -5.50 1.98
CA VAL A 72 4.14 -5.74 3.32
C VAL A 72 5.56 -5.21 3.41
N ALA A 73 6.35 -5.38 2.34
CA ALA A 73 7.71 -4.85 2.22
C ALA A 73 7.76 -3.33 2.01
N LYS A 74 6.61 -2.67 1.76
CA LYS A 74 6.50 -1.25 1.40
C LYS A 74 7.23 -0.89 0.10
N ASP A 75 7.25 -1.82 -0.84
CA ASP A 75 7.86 -1.66 -2.16
C ASP A 75 6.91 -2.17 -3.26
N LEU A 76 6.36 -1.23 -4.04
CA LEU A 76 5.49 -1.51 -5.18
C LEU A 76 6.10 -1.00 -6.50
N ASN A 77 7.43 -0.80 -6.57
CA ASN A 77 8.09 -0.30 -7.78
C ASN A 77 7.91 -1.22 -9.00
N PHE A 78 7.56 -2.49 -8.77
CA PHE A 78 7.25 -3.44 -9.84
C PHE A 78 5.82 -3.35 -10.39
N LEU A 79 4.91 -2.61 -9.72
CA LEU A 79 3.51 -2.55 -10.08
C LEU A 79 3.28 -2.17 -11.57
N PRO A 80 4.06 -1.25 -12.18
CA PRO A 80 3.93 -0.94 -13.60
C PRO A 80 4.11 -2.15 -14.53
N ASP A 81 4.88 -3.18 -14.16
CA ASP A 81 5.09 -4.39 -14.98
C ASP A 81 3.83 -5.26 -15.10
N LEU A 82 2.91 -5.09 -14.15
CA LEU A 82 1.65 -5.80 -14.06
C LEU A 82 0.51 -5.03 -14.73
N VAL A 83 0.74 -3.80 -15.17
CA VAL A 83 -0.29 -2.92 -15.75
C VAL A 83 -0.18 -2.88 -17.27
N SER A 84 -1.33 -3.01 -17.94
CA SER A 84 -1.41 -2.88 -19.39
C SER A 84 -1.19 -1.43 -19.82
N LYS A 85 -0.39 -1.21 -20.87
CA LYS A 85 -0.25 0.12 -21.49
C LYS A 85 -1.57 0.65 -22.05
N LYS A 86 -2.45 -0.25 -22.49
CA LYS A 86 -3.70 0.10 -23.15
C LYS A 86 -4.80 0.46 -22.16
N GLU A 87 -4.95 -0.33 -21.11
CA GLU A 87 -6.10 -0.25 -20.19
C GLU A 87 -5.79 0.49 -18.88
N GLY A 88 -4.51 0.62 -18.53
CA GLY A 88 -4.11 1.21 -17.26
C GLY A 88 -4.55 0.39 -16.05
N ILE A 89 -4.72 1.06 -14.91
CA ILE A 89 -5.11 0.47 -13.63
C ILE A 89 -6.11 1.36 -12.89
N TYR A 90 -7.12 0.74 -12.28
CA TYR A 90 -8.05 1.39 -11.37
C TYR A 90 -7.53 1.34 -9.93
N LEU A 91 -7.43 2.52 -9.31
CA LEU A 91 -7.05 2.69 -7.91
C LEU A 91 -8.15 3.47 -7.20
N ASP A 92 -8.95 2.79 -6.36
CA ASP A 92 -10.03 3.32 -5.52
C ASP A 92 -10.47 4.78 -5.83
N LEU A 93 -10.17 5.73 -4.94
CA LEU A 93 -10.58 7.14 -5.01
C LEU A 93 -9.95 7.94 -6.17
N LYS A 94 -8.95 7.37 -6.85
CA LYS A 94 -8.21 8.05 -7.93
C LYS A 94 -8.73 7.72 -9.33
N GLY A 95 -9.54 6.66 -9.46
CA GLY A 95 -10.05 6.20 -10.74
C GLY A 95 -8.98 5.48 -11.57
N ASN A 96 -9.10 5.56 -12.90
CA ASN A 96 -8.18 4.91 -13.83
C ASN A 96 -6.92 5.75 -14.05
N TRP A 97 -5.75 5.13 -13.93
CA TRP A 97 -4.45 5.70 -14.25
C TRP A 97 -3.80 4.95 -15.40
N THR A 98 -3.14 5.68 -16.28
CA THR A 98 -2.23 5.08 -17.27
C THR A 98 -1.00 4.50 -16.57
N LYS A 99 -0.27 3.63 -17.29
CA LYS A 99 0.99 3.08 -16.80
C LYS A 99 2.02 4.17 -16.51
N GLU A 100 2.06 5.24 -17.30
CA GLU A 100 2.99 6.36 -17.16
C GLU A 100 2.65 7.21 -15.94
N GLN A 101 1.36 7.46 -15.68
CA GLN A 101 0.91 8.13 -14.46
C GLN A 101 1.32 7.33 -13.22
N LEU A 102 1.14 6.00 -13.26
CA LEU A 102 1.56 5.13 -12.18
C LEU A 102 3.08 5.18 -11.94
N ILE A 103 3.90 5.16 -13.00
CA ILE A 103 5.36 5.29 -12.89
C ILE A 103 5.72 6.63 -12.24
N SER A 104 5.10 7.71 -12.68
CA SER A 104 5.32 9.05 -12.11
C SER A 104 4.96 9.09 -10.63
N GLU A 105 3.82 8.49 -10.24
CA GLU A 105 3.39 8.44 -8.84
C GLU A 105 4.39 7.69 -7.96
N LEU A 106 4.85 6.51 -8.40
CA LEU A 106 5.80 5.70 -7.64
C LEU A 106 7.18 6.35 -7.50
N SER A 107 7.55 7.25 -8.41
CA SER A 107 8.80 8.02 -8.32
C SER A 107 8.77 9.14 -7.28
N SER A 108 7.58 9.56 -6.83
CA SER A 108 7.42 10.61 -5.81
C SER A 108 7.65 10.06 -4.40
N THR A 109 8.35 10.82 -3.56
CA THR A 109 8.51 10.49 -2.12
C THR A 109 7.22 10.68 -1.33
N GLU A 110 6.34 11.56 -1.81
CA GLU A 110 5.00 11.81 -1.27
C GLU A 110 3.99 11.28 -2.28
N ASN A 111 3.66 10.00 -2.15
CA ASN A 111 2.77 9.32 -3.08
C ASN A 111 1.60 8.63 -2.37
N TYR A 112 0.59 8.31 -3.17
CA TYR A 112 -0.63 7.64 -2.78
C TYR A 112 -0.35 6.33 -2.02
N PHE A 113 0.53 5.49 -2.53
CA PHE A 113 0.84 4.20 -1.90
C PHE A 113 1.49 4.38 -0.53
N ARG A 114 2.40 5.34 -0.37
CA ARG A 114 3.00 5.66 0.94
C ARG A 114 1.92 5.95 1.98
N THR A 115 0.96 6.81 1.64
CA THR A 115 -0.12 7.18 2.54
C THR A 115 -1.09 6.02 2.80
N TYR A 116 -1.70 5.47 1.76
CA TYR A 116 -2.85 4.57 1.91
C TYR A 116 -2.44 3.10 2.09
N PHE A 117 -1.27 2.71 1.60
CA PHE A 117 -0.81 1.33 1.66
C PHE A 117 0.19 1.09 2.81
N PHE A 118 1.03 2.05 3.19
CA PHE A 118 2.22 1.75 4.02
C PHE A 118 2.33 2.47 5.36
N ASP A 119 1.86 3.72 5.44
CA ASP A 119 2.13 4.63 6.56
C ASP A 119 0.84 5.00 7.32
N ARG A 120 0.59 4.27 8.42
CA ARG A 120 -0.59 4.48 9.26
C ARG A 120 -0.60 5.85 9.93
N GLU A 121 0.55 6.37 10.32
CA GLU A 121 0.64 7.68 10.99
C GLU A 121 0.29 8.80 10.01
N LEU A 122 0.82 8.71 8.79
CA LEU A 122 0.48 9.65 7.72
C LEU A 122 -1.02 9.58 7.37
N LEU A 123 -1.57 8.37 7.23
CA LEU A 123 -3.01 8.18 6.97
C LEU A 123 -3.86 8.75 8.11
N ALA A 124 -3.48 8.50 9.36
CA ALA A 124 -4.21 8.98 10.54
C ALA A 124 -4.24 10.51 10.58
N LYS A 125 -3.10 11.14 10.28
CA LYS A 125 -2.99 12.60 10.15
C LYS A 125 -3.88 13.14 9.03
N GLN A 126 -3.94 12.50 7.87
CA GLN A 126 -4.79 12.94 6.76
C GLN A 126 -6.29 12.77 7.04
N LYS A 127 -6.67 11.70 7.75
CA LYS A 127 -8.06 11.40 8.08
C LYS A 127 -8.54 12.08 9.36
N GLY A 128 -7.63 12.64 10.17
CA GLY A 128 -7.95 13.21 11.48
C GLY A 128 -8.45 12.17 12.49
N SER A 129 -8.06 10.90 12.32
CA SER A 129 -8.50 9.79 13.15
C SER A 129 -7.38 8.77 13.34
N ASN A 130 -7.26 8.23 14.55
CA ASN A 130 -6.34 7.12 14.86
C ASN A 130 -6.95 5.75 14.53
N GLU A 131 -8.24 5.70 14.23
CA GLU A 131 -8.96 4.48 13.83
C GLU A 131 -8.85 4.26 12.32
N VAL A 132 -7.61 4.17 11.83
CA VAL A 132 -7.31 3.91 10.42
C VAL A 132 -6.45 2.67 10.27
N ARG A 133 -6.61 1.99 9.13
CA ARG A 133 -5.75 0.90 8.70
C ARG A 133 -5.29 1.18 7.28
N THR A 134 -4.00 1.02 7.06
CA THR A 134 -3.45 0.93 5.71
C THR A 134 -3.71 -0.46 5.14
N VAL A 135 -3.59 -0.59 3.82
CA VAL A 135 -3.69 -1.90 3.16
C VAL A 135 -2.69 -2.92 3.75
N ARG A 136 -1.48 -2.47 4.10
CA ARG A 136 -0.49 -3.28 4.79
C ARG A 136 -0.97 -3.75 6.17
N ASP A 137 -1.61 -2.88 6.95
CA ASP A 137 -2.16 -3.26 8.25
C ASP A 137 -3.23 -4.35 8.11
N LEU A 138 -4.04 -4.29 7.06
CA LEU A 138 -5.05 -5.28 6.74
C LEU A 138 -4.40 -6.65 6.46
N PHE A 139 -3.36 -6.70 5.62
CA PHE A 139 -2.67 -7.97 5.34
C PHE A 139 -1.95 -8.54 6.54
N LEU A 140 -1.28 -7.71 7.35
CA LEU A 140 -0.61 -8.15 8.57
C LEU A 140 -1.59 -8.69 9.61
N SER A 141 -2.83 -8.20 9.60
CA SER A 141 -3.90 -8.67 10.47
C SER A 141 -4.68 -9.84 9.89
N SER A 142 -4.34 -10.36 8.69
CA SER A 142 -5.20 -11.34 8.01
C SER A 142 -5.17 -12.75 8.63
N GLY A 143 -4.07 -13.13 9.30
CA GLY A 143 -3.83 -14.52 9.70
C GLY A 143 -3.59 -15.45 8.51
N GLY A 144 -3.34 -14.89 7.32
CA GLY A 144 -3.31 -15.60 6.05
C GLY A 144 -4.44 -15.16 5.13
N VAL A 145 -4.18 -15.24 3.82
CA VAL A 145 -5.13 -14.86 2.77
C VAL A 145 -5.51 -16.09 1.95
N GLU A 146 -6.80 -16.27 1.70
CA GLU A 146 -7.31 -17.20 0.69
C GLU A 146 -7.97 -16.38 -0.43
N ALA A 147 -7.68 -16.72 -1.69
CA ALA A 147 -8.20 -15.99 -2.84
C ALA A 147 -9.22 -16.87 -3.59
N ASP A 148 -10.50 -16.49 -3.55
CA ASP A 148 -11.52 -17.06 -4.42
C ASP A 148 -11.45 -16.37 -5.79
N PHE A 149 -11.50 -17.16 -6.87
CA PHE A 149 -11.38 -16.70 -8.25
C PHE A 149 -12.75 -16.70 -8.92
N TYR A 150 -13.17 -15.56 -9.46
CA TYR A 150 -14.42 -15.39 -10.19
C TYR A 150 -14.10 -15.06 -11.64
N TYR A 151 -14.02 -16.09 -12.48
CA TYR A 151 -13.82 -15.89 -13.92
C TYR A 151 -15.15 -15.48 -14.56
N GLU A 152 -15.24 -14.22 -14.97
CA GLU A 152 -16.37 -13.67 -15.72
C GLU A 152 -16.32 -14.09 -17.20
N SER A 153 -15.10 -14.32 -17.71
CA SER A 153 -14.85 -14.82 -19.05
C SER A 153 -13.49 -15.50 -19.13
N LYS A 154 -13.09 -15.94 -20.33
CA LYS A 154 -11.75 -16.49 -20.56
C LYS A 154 -10.61 -15.49 -20.38
N ILE A 155 -10.93 -14.20 -20.31
CA ILE A 155 -9.96 -13.11 -20.29
C ILE A 155 -10.17 -12.15 -19.11
N ALA A 156 -11.05 -12.47 -18.15
CA ALA A 156 -11.37 -11.58 -17.06
C ALA A 156 -11.64 -12.37 -15.77
N CYS A 157 -11.00 -11.96 -14.68
CA CYS A 157 -11.10 -12.61 -13.39
C CYS A 157 -11.09 -11.57 -12.25
N GLU A 158 -12.15 -11.55 -11.44
CA GLU A 158 -12.15 -10.87 -10.16
C GLU A 158 -11.67 -11.83 -9.06
N LEU A 159 -10.88 -11.36 -8.10
CA LEU A 159 -10.57 -12.14 -6.89
C LEU A 159 -11.35 -11.60 -5.70
N LYS A 160 -11.84 -12.51 -4.86
CA LYS A 160 -12.31 -12.18 -3.53
C LYS A 160 -11.30 -12.64 -2.50
N LEU A 161 -10.74 -11.69 -1.75
CA LEU A 161 -9.75 -11.97 -0.72
C LEU A 161 -10.46 -12.32 0.59
N ARG A 162 -10.10 -13.45 1.18
CA ARG A 162 -10.61 -13.96 2.45
C ARG A 162 -9.52 -13.96 3.50
N PHE A 163 -9.80 -13.38 4.66
CA PHE A 163 -8.86 -13.32 5.78
C PHE A 163 -9.19 -14.43 6.76
N ARG A 164 -8.21 -15.27 7.10
CA ARG A 164 -8.45 -16.46 7.92
C ARG A 164 -8.83 -16.13 9.36
N GLU A 165 -8.20 -15.12 9.95
CA GLU A 165 -8.43 -14.75 11.35
C GLU A 165 -9.37 -13.54 11.50
N ASN A 166 -9.33 -12.60 10.55
CA ASN A 166 -10.04 -11.33 10.66
C ASN A 166 -10.97 -11.05 9.45
N PRO A 167 -11.97 -11.90 9.18
CA PRO A 167 -12.82 -11.80 7.98
C PRO A 167 -13.63 -10.50 7.89
N LYS A 168 -13.87 -9.83 9.03
CA LYS A 168 -14.57 -8.53 9.05
C LYS A 168 -13.77 -7.41 8.38
N LEU A 169 -12.45 -7.57 8.25
CA LEU A 169 -11.56 -6.59 7.63
C LEU A 169 -11.52 -6.74 6.10
N GLU A 170 -12.01 -7.85 5.54
CA GLU A 170 -12.07 -8.08 4.08
C GLU A 170 -12.79 -6.94 3.35
N LYS A 171 -13.87 -6.41 3.96
CA LYS A 171 -14.70 -5.32 3.40
C LYS A 171 -13.97 -3.98 3.29
N GLU A 172 -12.82 -3.83 3.94
CA GLU A 172 -11.99 -2.62 3.88
C GLU A 172 -11.06 -2.65 2.64
N LEU A 173 -11.01 -3.76 1.90
CA LEU A 173 -10.31 -3.89 0.62
C LEU A 173 -11.29 -3.99 -0.54
N ILE A 174 -10.87 -3.43 -1.67
CA ILE A 174 -11.54 -3.67 -2.95
C ILE A 174 -11.07 -5.02 -3.49
N ASN A 175 -11.93 -5.72 -4.23
CA ASN A 175 -11.54 -6.94 -4.92
C ASN A 175 -10.57 -6.61 -6.07
N PRO A 176 -9.35 -7.19 -6.12
CA PRO A 176 -8.48 -6.98 -7.26
C PRO A 176 -9.07 -7.66 -8.50
N TYR A 177 -8.88 -7.04 -9.66
CA TYR A 177 -9.44 -7.49 -10.92
C TYR A 177 -8.35 -7.63 -11.97
N PHE A 178 -8.38 -8.72 -12.72
CA PHE A 178 -7.38 -9.07 -13.72
C PHE A 178 -8.01 -9.22 -15.09
N ILE A 179 -7.28 -8.78 -16.11
CA ILE A 179 -7.64 -8.95 -17.52
C ILE A 179 -6.51 -9.63 -18.28
N LYS A 180 -6.86 -10.44 -19.29
CA LYS A 180 -5.90 -11.12 -20.16
C LYS A 180 -5.83 -10.41 -21.51
N GLN A 181 -4.62 -10.02 -21.92
CA GLN A 181 -4.35 -9.40 -23.21
C GLN A 181 -3.14 -10.07 -23.84
N ASP A 182 -3.26 -10.48 -25.10
CA ASP A 182 -2.20 -11.15 -25.86
C ASP A 182 -1.59 -12.35 -25.10
N GLY A 183 -2.45 -13.09 -24.40
CA GLY A 183 -2.04 -14.27 -23.64
C GLY A 183 -1.46 -14.00 -22.24
N LYS A 184 -1.26 -12.74 -21.83
CA LYS A 184 -0.70 -12.35 -20.53
C LYS A 184 -1.77 -11.74 -19.61
N TRP A 185 -1.73 -12.07 -18.32
CA TRP A 185 -2.58 -11.42 -17.31
C TRP A 185 -1.99 -10.10 -16.81
N TYR A 186 -2.87 -9.11 -16.69
CA TYR A 186 -2.58 -7.78 -16.19
C TYR A 186 -3.52 -7.44 -15.04
N LEU A 187 -3.00 -6.70 -14.07
CA LEU A 187 -3.78 -6.10 -13.00
C LEU A 187 -4.54 -4.90 -13.56
N PHE A 188 -5.86 -4.98 -13.54
CA PHE A 188 -6.77 -3.93 -13.99
C PHE A 188 -7.31 -3.10 -12.83
N ARG A 189 -7.48 -3.69 -11.64
CA ARG A 189 -7.87 -2.99 -10.42
C ARG A 189 -7.08 -3.51 -9.23
N LEU A 190 -6.48 -2.61 -8.46
CA LEU A 190 -5.82 -2.94 -7.20
C LEU A 190 -6.83 -3.00 -6.05
N PHE A 191 -6.49 -3.75 -5.00
CA PHE A 191 -7.28 -3.87 -3.77
C PHE A 191 -7.23 -2.62 -2.89
#